data_AF-A0A7G8V544-F1
#
_entry.id   AF-A0A7G8V544-F1
#
_cell.length_a   1.000
_cell.length_b   1.000
_cell.length_c   1.000
_cell.angle_alpha   90.00
_cell.angle_beta   90.00
_cell.angle_gamma   90.00
#
_symmetry.space_group_name_H-M   'P 1'
#
loop_
_entity.id
_entity.type
_entity.pdbx_description
1 polymer ?
#
loop_
_entity_poly.entity_id
_entity_poly.type
_entity_poly.pdbx_seq_one_letter_code
_entity_poly.pdbx_strand_id
1 'polypeptide(L)'
;MRNNCFVLLAVISLLFVQNCEGQVKENPKYLGVKFGDFDLDKITFKEDINTLFSKVKYIKLPRKDTYYDEVKKQEVIRDTLAFEYKIDPDDPNRETTYFLDRALRGDLVFFFVDKSNRLKAFSFFISGTEDLSKKVEQIDNKYKQYRVNLGSEKEKAFVGKTYQWETPDKIISVTVSSKSEDGQYTFGLAVVAKDTDFKRFPINRFIFSTTFYLDNSCKK
;
A
#
# COMPACT_ATOMS: atom_id res chain seq x y z
N MET A 1 -53.81 8.14 31.31
CA MET A 1 -52.97 7.26 30.43
C MET A 1 -52.45 7.93 29.15
N ARG A 2 -52.75 9.21 28.85
CA ARG A 2 -52.29 9.90 27.61
C ARG A 2 -50.88 10.51 27.69
N ASN A 3 -50.40 10.88 28.89
CA ASN A 3 -49.11 11.55 29.06
C ASN A 3 -47.90 10.61 29.06
N ASN A 4 -48.08 9.32 29.37
CA ASN A 4 -46.96 8.36 29.43
C ASN A 4 -46.46 7.95 28.03
N CYS A 5 -47.29 8.07 26.99
CA CYS A 5 -46.92 7.71 25.62
C CYS A 5 -46.01 8.79 24.99
N PHE A 6 -46.25 10.06 25.30
CA PHE A 6 -45.40 11.18 24.85
C PHE A 6 -44.00 11.13 25.45
N VAL A 7 -43.89 10.80 26.74
CA VAL A 7 -42.59 10.66 27.41
C VAL A 7 -41.79 9.48 26.83
N LEU A 8 -42.46 8.36 26.55
CA LEU A 8 -41.81 7.19 25.94
C LEU A 8 -41.31 7.49 24.52
N LEU A 9 -42.11 8.18 23.70
CA LEU A 9 -41.69 8.62 22.36
C LEU A 9 -40.52 9.59 22.41
N ALA A 10 -40.52 10.55 23.35
CA ALA A 10 -39.43 11.49 23.53
C ALA A 10 -38.10 10.80 23.92
N VAL A 11 -38.16 9.84 24.84
CA VAL A 11 -36.98 9.03 25.26
C VAL A 11 -36.45 8.16 24.12
N ILE A 12 -37.34 7.54 23.33
CA ILE A 12 -36.93 6.76 22.16
C ILE A 12 -36.25 7.65 21.11
N SER A 13 -36.80 8.85 20.83
CA SER A 13 -36.15 9.79 19.91
C SER A 13 -34.81 10.31 20.41
N LEU A 14 -34.61 10.48 21.72
CA LEU A 14 -33.33 10.88 22.32
C LEU A 14 -32.25 9.77 22.21
N LEU A 15 -32.66 8.49 22.26
CA LEU A 15 -31.74 7.35 22.07
C LEU A 15 -31.26 7.20 20.62
N PHE A 16 -32.02 7.69 19.62
CA PHE A 16 -31.60 7.68 18.22
C PHE A 16 -30.59 8.79 17.86
N VAL A 17 -30.48 9.86 18.66
CA VAL A 17 -29.54 10.96 18.39
C VAL A 17 -28.14 10.69 18.98
N GLN A 18 -28.03 9.80 19.96
CA GLN A 18 -26.75 9.49 20.63
C GLN A 18 -25.86 8.49 19.87
N ASN A 19 -26.30 7.94 18.74
CA ASN A 19 -25.46 7.08 17.89
C ASN A 19 -24.74 7.84 16.76
N CYS A 20 -24.72 9.17 16.76
CA CYS A 20 -24.03 9.98 15.76
C CYS A 20 -22.55 10.27 16.06
N GLU A 21 -21.89 9.55 16.98
CA GLU A 21 -20.44 9.69 17.22
C GLU A 21 -19.60 8.45 16.81
N GLY A 22 -20.20 7.43 16.20
CA GLY A 22 -19.56 6.11 16.05
C GLY A 22 -19.29 5.61 14.64
N GLN A 23 -19.64 6.34 13.57
CA GLN A 23 -19.25 5.92 12.22
C GLN A 23 -17.78 6.27 12.02
N VAL A 24 -16.91 5.30 12.34
CA VAL A 24 -15.55 5.20 11.78
C VAL A 24 -15.66 5.61 10.32
N LYS A 25 -15.12 6.78 9.96
CA LYS A 25 -15.13 7.21 8.57
C LYS A 25 -14.54 6.09 7.74
N GLU A 26 -15.37 5.52 6.87
CA GLU A 26 -14.95 4.58 5.84
C GLU A 26 -13.76 5.18 5.10
N ASN A 27 -12.83 4.34 4.61
CA ASN A 27 -11.74 4.87 3.79
C ASN A 27 -12.35 5.65 2.62
N PRO A 28 -11.88 6.87 2.31
CA PRO A 28 -12.36 7.58 1.13
C PRO A 28 -12.22 6.70 -0.12
N LYS A 29 -13.14 6.83 -1.09
CA LYS A 29 -13.06 6.09 -2.37
C LYS A 29 -12.05 6.69 -3.35
N TYR A 30 -11.60 7.90 -3.07
CA TYR A 30 -10.71 8.70 -3.89
C TYR A 30 -9.58 9.27 -3.04
N LEU A 31 -8.48 9.56 -3.72
CA LEU A 31 -7.29 10.20 -3.19
C LEU A 31 -7.46 11.73 -3.10
N GLY A 32 -6.72 12.39 -2.18
CA GLY A 32 -6.60 13.85 -2.09
C GLY A 32 -6.95 14.50 -0.73
N VAL A 33 -6.22 15.55 -0.33
CA VAL A 33 -6.33 16.14 1.03
C VAL A 33 -7.71 16.71 1.36
N LYS A 34 -8.42 17.33 0.41
CA LYS A 34 -9.78 17.86 0.62
C LYS A 34 -10.80 16.78 0.95
N PHE A 35 -10.47 15.54 0.64
CA PHE A 35 -11.33 14.39 0.70
C PHE A 35 -11.08 13.52 1.93
N GLY A 36 -10.05 13.85 2.70
CA GLY A 36 -9.64 13.16 3.91
C GLY A 36 -8.36 12.36 3.73
N ASP A 37 -7.88 11.80 4.83
CA ASP A 37 -6.71 10.92 4.81
C ASP A 37 -7.10 9.54 4.29
N PHE A 38 -6.18 8.93 3.54
CA PHE A 38 -6.41 7.64 2.91
C PHE A 38 -5.49 6.59 3.55
N ASP A 39 -6.10 5.59 4.20
CA ASP A 39 -5.39 4.47 4.79
C ASP A 39 -5.19 3.36 3.74
N LEU A 40 -3.96 3.22 3.28
CA LEU A 40 -3.55 2.21 2.29
C LEU A 40 -3.80 0.78 2.80
N ASP A 41 -3.84 0.59 4.12
CA ASP A 41 -4.16 -0.72 4.68
C ASP A 41 -5.59 -1.16 4.39
N LYS A 42 -6.51 -0.22 4.14
CA LYS A 42 -7.90 -0.52 3.81
C LYS A 42 -8.12 -0.85 2.33
N ILE A 43 -7.09 -0.77 1.47
CA ILE A 43 -7.18 -1.18 0.06
C ILE A 43 -7.55 -2.66 -0.04
N THR A 44 -8.52 -2.99 -0.88
CA THR A 44 -9.01 -4.36 -1.11
C THR A 44 -8.57 -4.96 -2.43
N PHE A 45 -7.86 -4.17 -3.26
CA PHE A 45 -7.47 -4.49 -4.65
C PHE A 45 -8.66 -4.68 -5.60
N LYS A 46 -9.86 -4.26 -5.18
CA LYS A 46 -11.09 -4.24 -6.00
C LYS A 46 -11.47 -2.83 -6.43
N GLU A 47 -10.70 -1.84 -6.00
CA GLU A 47 -10.92 -0.43 -6.32
C GLU A 47 -10.75 -0.19 -7.82
N ASP A 48 -11.66 0.60 -8.38
CA ASP A 48 -11.48 1.14 -9.73
C ASP A 48 -10.42 2.24 -9.67
N ILE A 49 -9.30 2.02 -10.38
CA ILE A 49 -8.16 2.94 -10.32
C ILE A 49 -8.51 4.34 -10.84
N ASN A 50 -9.42 4.45 -11.81
CA ASN A 50 -9.83 5.75 -12.34
C ASN A 50 -10.59 6.55 -11.28
N THR A 51 -11.45 5.88 -10.52
CA THR A 51 -12.19 6.44 -9.38
C THR A 51 -11.22 6.85 -8.28
N LEU A 52 -10.28 5.97 -7.91
CA LEU A 52 -9.29 6.22 -6.87
C LEU A 52 -8.50 7.51 -7.15
N PHE A 53 -8.07 7.70 -8.41
CA PHE A 53 -7.27 8.85 -8.82
C PHE A 53 -8.09 10.04 -9.36
N SER A 54 -9.43 9.98 -9.34
CA SER A 54 -10.30 10.97 -10.01
C SER A 54 -10.21 12.40 -9.46
N LYS A 55 -9.55 12.60 -8.32
CA LYS A 55 -9.48 13.85 -7.56
C LYS A 55 -8.07 14.41 -7.36
N VAL A 56 -7.07 13.73 -7.91
CA VAL A 56 -5.66 14.13 -7.88
C VAL A 56 -5.09 14.10 -9.28
N LYS A 57 -4.13 14.97 -9.58
CA LYS A 57 -3.26 14.82 -10.74
C LYS A 57 -2.31 13.67 -10.49
N TYR A 58 -2.11 12.86 -11.51
CA TYR A 58 -1.22 11.72 -11.45
C TYR A 58 -0.42 11.56 -12.75
N ILE A 59 0.75 10.98 -12.60
CA ILE A 59 1.63 10.56 -13.68
C ILE A 59 1.46 9.05 -13.83
N LYS A 60 1.07 8.60 -15.03
CA LYS A 60 0.94 7.20 -15.39
C LYS A 60 2.14 6.78 -16.25
N LEU A 61 2.97 5.89 -15.72
CA LEU A 61 4.18 5.41 -16.38
C LEU A 61 4.02 3.95 -16.82
N PRO A 62 4.29 3.62 -18.10
CA PRO A 62 4.29 2.23 -18.53
C PRO A 62 5.47 1.47 -17.92
N ARG A 63 5.23 0.22 -17.52
CA ARG A 63 6.28 -0.73 -17.12
C ARG A 63 6.36 -1.84 -18.17
N LYS A 64 7.51 -1.93 -18.85
CA LYS A 64 7.79 -2.93 -19.89
C LYS A 64 8.37 -4.21 -19.29
N ASP A 65 8.16 -5.33 -19.98
CA ASP A 65 8.89 -6.58 -19.71
C ASP A 65 10.21 -6.60 -20.50
N THR A 66 11.34 -6.40 -19.82
CA THR A 66 12.65 -6.46 -20.47
C THR A 66 12.96 -7.83 -21.09
N TYR A 67 12.29 -8.93 -20.68
CA TYR A 67 12.53 -10.25 -21.28
C TYR A 67 12.09 -10.33 -22.75
N TYR A 68 10.95 -9.74 -23.12
CA TYR A 68 10.49 -9.73 -24.51
C TYR A 68 11.24 -8.69 -25.35
N ASP A 69 11.50 -7.52 -24.79
CA ASP A 69 12.24 -6.46 -25.47
C ASP A 69 13.69 -6.88 -25.79
N GLU A 70 14.40 -7.50 -24.85
CA GLU A 70 15.82 -7.88 -25.01
C GLU A 70 16.02 -9.17 -25.82
N VAL A 71 15.15 -10.18 -25.64
CA VAL A 71 15.28 -11.48 -26.32
C VAL A 71 14.66 -11.46 -27.71
N LYS A 72 13.54 -10.75 -27.92
CA LYS A 72 12.83 -10.74 -29.21
C LYS A 72 13.10 -9.50 -30.07
N LYS A 73 13.82 -8.50 -29.57
CA LYS A 73 14.28 -7.30 -30.31
C LYS A 73 13.19 -6.60 -31.14
N GLN A 74 11.96 -6.59 -30.63
CA GLN A 74 10.89 -5.76 -31.17
C GLN A 74 10.55 -4.76 -30.07
N GLU A 75 10.82 -3.47 -30.29
CA GLU A 75 10.45 -2.45 -29.32
C GLU A 75 8.93 -2.22 -29.42
N VAL A 76 8.18 -3.11 -28.77
CA VAL A 76 6.73 -3.06 -28.77
C VAL A 76 6.32 -2.27 -27.54
N ILE A 77 6.02 -0.97 -27.72
CA ILE A 77 5.34 -0.14 -26.70
C ILE A 77 3.98 -0.77 -26.26
N ARG A 78 3.51 -1.83 -26.93
CA ARG A 78 2.34 -2.63 -26.54
C ARG A 78 2.59 -3.63 -25.40
N ASP A 79 3.84 -3.92 -25.02
CA ASP A 79 4.19 -4.90 -23.97
C ASP A 79 4.21 -4.26 -22.57
N THR A 80 3.22 -3.42 -22.30
CA THR A 80 3.05 -2.84 -20.96
C THR A 80 2.38 -3.88 -20.05
N LEU A 81 3.17 -4.58 -19.25
CA LEU A 81 2.66 -5.54 -18.26
C LEU A 81 1.89 -4.84 -17.14
N ALA A 82 2.31 -3.62 -16.82
CA ALA A 82 1.78 -2.84 -15.72
C ALA A 82 1.86 -1.34 -15.99
N PHE A 83 1.02 -0.57 -15.30
CA PHE A 83 1.23 0.86 -15.17
C PHE A 83 1.53 1.22 -13.73
N GLU A 84 2.42 2.18 -13.57
CA GLU A 84 2.70 2.83 -12.30
C GLU A 84 1.98 4.17 -12.25
N TYR A 85 1.20 4.40 -11.21
CA TYR A 85 0.57 5.68 -10.91
C TYR A 85 1.32 6.34 -9.76
N LYS A 86 1.73 7.58 -9.99
CA LYS A 86 2.33 8.49 -9.01
C LYS A 86 1.49 9.73 -8.92
N ILE A 87 1.25 10.26 -7.73
CA ILE A 87 0.63 11.57 -7.61
C ILE A 87 1.65 12.62 -8.05
N ASP A 88 1.17 13.58 -8.82
CA ASP A 88 1.98 14.72 -9.26
C ASP A 88 2.53 15.46 -8.04
N PRO A 89 3.87 15.62 -7.90
CA PRO A 89 4.46 16.30 -6.75
C PRO A 89 3.98 17.74 -6.60
N ASP A 90 3.52 18.37 -7.68
CA ASP A 90 3.02 19.74 -7.71
C ASP A 90 1.49 19.84 -7.52
N ASP A 91 0.79 18.73 -7.26
CA ASP A 91 -0.65 18.78 -6.99
C ASP A 91 -0.92 19.49 -5.64
N PRO A 92 -1.73 20.57 -5.61
CA PRO A 92 -2.06 21.26 -4.36
C PRO A 92 -2.89 20.43 -3.38
N ASN A 93 -3.42 19.28 -3.83
CA ASN A 93 -4.14 18.28 -3.05
C ASN A 93 -3.29 17.03 -2.78
N ARG A 94 -1.96 17.09 -3.01
CA ARG A 94 -0.97 16.07 -2.65
C ARG A 94 -1.26 15.47 -1.28
N GLU A 95 -1.32 14.14 -1.23
CA GLU A 95 -2.02 13.41 -0.18
C GLU A 95 -1.39 13.34 1.21
N THR A 96 -2.26 13.01 2.17
CA THR A 96 -1.89 12.28 3.38
C THR A 96 -2.34 10.82 3.24
N THR A 97 -1.61 10.05 2.42
CA THR A 97 -1.70 8.58 2.43
C THR A 97 -0.80 8.02 3.49
N TYR A 98 -1.28 6.99 4.19
CA TYR A 98 -0.49 6.29 5.20
C TYR A 98 -0.89 4.82 5.23
N PHE A 99 -0.10 4.00 5.91
CA PHE A 99 -0.43 2.60 6.13
C PHE A 99 -0.60 2.35 7.63
N LEU A 100 -1.79 1.95 8.08
CA LEU A 100 -2.17 1.72 9.50
C LEU A 100 -2.21 2.98 10.38
N ASP A 101 -1.14 3.76 10.37
CA ASP A 101 -0.97 4.96 11.20
C ASP A 101 -0.33 6.09 10.39
N ARG A 102 -0.72 7.35 10.65
CA ARG A 102 -0.20 8.52 9.93
C ARG A 102 1.31 8.71 10.07
N ALA A 103 1.89 8.22 11.16
CA ALA A 103 3.34 8.19 11.34
C ALA A 103 4.01 7.28 10.30
N LEU A 104 3.30 6.30 9.75
CA LEU A 104 3.73 5.39 8.69
C LEU A 104 3.25 5.88 7.31
N ARG A 105 3.53 7.15 7.01
CA ARG A 105 3.38 7.73 5.68
C ARG A 105 4.70 7.71 4.92
N GLY A 106 4.64 7.36 3.63
CA GLY A 106 5.76 7.51 2.70
C GLY A 106 5.78 8.88 2.06
N ASP A 107 6.95 9.29 1.55
CA ASP A 107 7.06 10.56 0.81
C ASP A 107 6.37 10.47 -0.56
N LEU A 108 6.41 9.28 -1.16
CA LEU A 108 5.74 8.95 -2.42
C LEU A 108 5.19 7.53 -2.36
N VAL A 109 3.91 7.41 -2.74
CA VAL A 109 3.24 6.13 -2.92
C VAL A 109 3.15 5.81 -4.41
N PHE A 110 3.53 4.59 -4.74
CA PHE A 110 3.50 4.04 -6.09
C PHE A 110 2.38 3.01 -6.13
N PHE A 111 1.45 3.15 -7.07
CA PHE A 111 0.39 2.17 -7.29
C PHE A 111 0.64 1.44 -8.60
N PHE A 112 0.54 0.12 -8.58
CA PHE A 112 0.82 -0.73 -9.73
C PHE A 112 -0.45 -1.45 -10.17
N VAL A 113 -0.83 -1.26 -11.42
CA VAL A 113 -1.98 -1.93 -12.03
C VAL A 113 -1.56 -2.86 -13.15
N ASP A 114 -2.33 -3.91 -13.42
CA ASP A 114 -2.13 -4.78 -14.58
C ASP A 114 -2.57 -4.11 -15.90
N LYS A 115 -2.36 -4.79 -17.03
CA LYS A 115 -2.81 -4.34 -18.36
C LYS A 115 -4.32 -4.11 -18.48
N SER A 116 -5.11 -4.71 -17.60
CA SER A 116 -6.56 -4.53 -17.51
C SER A 116 -6.93 -3.40 -16.53
N ASN A 117 -5.95 -2.59 -16.12
CA ASN A 117 -6.10 -1.46 -15.20
C ASN A 117 -6.58 -1.87 -13.79
N ARG A 118 -6.37 -3.14 -13.41
CA ARG A 118 -6.71 -3.63 -12.06
C ARG A 118 -5.55 -3.41 -11.12
N LEU A 119 -5.82 -2.83 -9.95
CA LEU A 119 -4.80 -2.62 -8.91
C LEU A 119 -4.25 -3.97 -8.42
N LYS A 120 -2.92 -4.11 -8.46
CA LYS A 120 -2.22 -5.33 -8.05
C LYS A 120 -1.25 -5.12 -6.92
N ALA A 121 -0.67 -3.92 -6.80
CA ALA A 121 0.20 -3.60 -5.69
C ALA A 121 0.23 -2.11 -5.41
N PHE A 122 0.72 -1.76 -4.23
CA PHE A 122 1.27 -0.44 -3.95
C PHE A 122 2.57 -0.57 -3.16
N SER A 123 3.41 0.46 -3.23
CA SER A 123 4.61 0.55 -2.42
C SER A 123 4.92 1.98 -2.02
N PHE A 124 5.66 2.18 -0.95
CA PHE A 124 6.26 3.46 -0.63
C PHE A 124 7.59 3.29 0.11
N PHE A 125 8.35 4.39 0.15
CA PHE A 125 9.63 4.47 0.84
C PHE A 125 9.61 5.62 1.84
N ILE A 126 10.33 5.40 2.93
CA ILE A 126 10.64 6.41 3.94
C ILE A 126 12.15 6.36 4.12
N SER A 127 12.81 7.51 4.08
CA SER A 127 14.17 7.65 4.57
C SER A 127 14.21 8.63 5.73
N GLY A 128 15.14 8.43 6.66
CA GLY A 128 15.27 9.30 7.81
C GLY A 128 16.47 8.97 8.68
N THR A 129 16.83 9.87 9.58
CA THR A 129 17.97 9.69 10.50
C THR A 129 17.62 8.84 11.73
N GLU A 130 16.34 8.60 11.97
CA GLU A 130 15.82 7.82 13.10
C GLU A 130 15.70 6.34 12.76
N ASP A 131 15.81 5.48 13.79
CA ASP A 131 15.59 4.05 13.64
C ASP A 131 14.13 3.75 13.26
N LEU A 132 13.95 3.15 12.08
CA LEU A 132 12.65 2.84 11.50
C LEU A 132 12.08 1.49 11.98
N SER A 133 12.77 0.78 12.88
CA SER A 133 12.35 -0.53 13.41
C SER A 133 10.98 -0.49 14.10
N LYS A 134 10.62 0.61 14.76
CA LYS A 134 9.30 0.78 15.39
C LYS A 134 8.15 0.72 14.39
N LYS A 135 8.37 1.11 13.13
CA LYS A 135 7.37 0.98 12.05
C LYS A 135 7.09 -0.47 11.71
N VAL A 136 8.10 -1.34 11.79
CA VAL A 136 7.94 -2.79 11.60
C VAL A 136 7.10 -3.37 12.74
N GLU A 137 7.35 -2.95 13.98
CA GLU A 137 6.59 -3.40 15.15
C GLU A 137 5.10 -3.06 15.03
N GLN A 138 4.75 -1.87 14.52
CA GLN A 138 3.36 -1.49 14.26
C GLN A 138 2.66 -2.45 13.29
N ILE A 139 3.35 -2.85 12.21
CA ILE A 139 2.82 -3.82 11.24
C ILE A 139 2.71 -5.20 11.88
N ASP A 140 3.73 -5.63 12.62
CA ASP A 140 3.75 -6.93 13.29
C ASP A 140 2.61 -7.02 14.31
N ASN A 141 2.33 -5.99 15.09
CA ASN A 141 1.24 -5.99 16.07
C ASN A 141 -0.12 -6.31 15.45
N LYS A 142 -0.38 -5.88 14.22
CA LYS A 142 -1.61 -6.21 13.49
C LYS A 142 -1.55 -7.56 12.77
N TYR A 143 -0.39 -7.87 12.16
CA TYR A 143 -0.28 -8.98 11.21
C TYR A 143 0.50 -10.19 11.72
N LYS A 144 0.96 -10.22 12.98
CA LYS A 144 1.84 -11.26 13.56
C LYS A 144 1.43 -12.70 13.24
N GLN A 145 0.13 -12.99 13.29
CA GLN A 145 -0.41 -14.33 13.01
C GLN A 145 -0.20 -14.80 11.56
N TYR A 146 0.07 -13.88 10.65
CA TYR A 146 0.34 -14.12 9.23
C TYR A 146 1.83 -14.05 8.87
N ARG A 147 2.72 -13.92 9.87
CA ARG A 147 4.14 -13.72 9.64
C ARG A 147 4.77 -14.93 8.97
N VAL A 148 5.59 -14.67 7.96
CA VAL A 148 6.33 -15.68 7.21
C VAL A 148 7.78 -15.72 7.70
N ASN A 149 8.27 -16.94 7.94
CA ASN A 149 9.68 -17.17 8.24
C ASN A 149 10.49 -17.17 6.94
N LEU A 150 11.19 -16.07 6.68
CA LEU A 150 12.05 -15.94 5.51
C LEU A 150 13.39 -16.66 5.74
N GLY A 151 13.92 -17.25 4.67
CA GLY A 151 15.26 -17.83 4.65
C GLY A 151 16.34 -16.79 4.88
N SER A 152 17.46 -17.21 5.47
CA SER A 152 18.62 -16.35 5.77
C SER A 152 19.47 -16.01 4.54
N GLU A 153 19.12 -16.50 3.35
CA GLU A 153 19.98 -16.42 2.17
C GLU A 153 19.46 -15.45 1.11
N LYS A 154 19.98 -14.23 1.17
CA LYS A 154 20.94 -13.69 0.20
C LYS A 154 21.24 -12.26 0.60
N GLU A 155 22.18 -12.12 1.53
CA GLU A 155 22.87 -10.87 1.83
C GLU A 155 23.46 -10.30 0.52
N LYS A 156 22.70 -9.46 -0.18
CA LYS A 156 23.30 -8.41 -0.99
C LYS A 156 23.64 -7.29 -0.01
N ALA A 157 24.89 -6.84 -0.02
CA ALA A 157 25.53 -5.93 0.93
C ALA A 157 24.82 -4.58 1.22
N PHE A 158 23.66 -4.31 0.63
CA PHE A 158 22.84 -3.10 0.81
C PHE A 158 21.46 -3.39 1.43
N VAL A 159 21.08 -4.65 1.61
CA VAL A 159 19.73 -5.05 2.02
C VAL A 159 19.74 -5.34 3.51
N GLY A 160 19.13 -4.47 4.31
CA GLY A 160 18.98 -4.73 5.74
C GLY A 160 17.93 -5.81 6.02
N LYS A 161 17.25 -5.72 7.17
CA LYS A 161 16.30 -6.75 7.61
C LYS A 161 15.05 -6.74 6.73
N THR A 162 14.59 -7.93 6.33
CA THR A 162 13.35 -8.09 5.57
C THR A 162 12.32 -8.87 6.37
N TYR A 163 11.06 -8.44 6.25
CA TYR A 163 9.91 -8.99 6.95
C TYR A 163 8.77 -9.23 5.96
N GLN A 164 7.98 -10.27 6.21
CA GLN A 164 6.83 -10.58 5.37
C GLN A 164 5.67 -11.13 6.18
N TRP A 165 4.47 -10.73 5.78
CA TRP A 165 3.20 -11.26 6.27
C TRP A 165 2.30 -11.61 5.09
N GLU A 166 1.58 -12.72 5.21
CA GLU A 166 0.66 -13.19 4.18
C GLU A 166 -0.74 -13.39 4.74
N THR A 167 -1.58 -12.38 4.53
CA THR A 167 -2.99 -12.43 4.87
C THR A 167 -3.74 -13.23 3.79
N PRO A 168 -5.04 -13.56 4.01
CA PRO A 168 -5.84 -14.23 2.98
C PRO A 168 -5.93 -13.44 1.65
N ASP A 169 -5.81 -12.12 1.71
CA ASP A 169 -6.04 -11.20 0.61
C ASP A 169 -4.77 -10.43 0.14
N LYS A 170 -3.71 -10.37 0.96
CA LYS A 170 -2.51 -9.57 0.68
C LYS A 170 -1.21 -10.27 1.06
N ILE A 171 -0.14 -9.88 0.38
CA ILE A 171 1.24 -10.11 0.78
C ILE A 171 1.82 -8.75 1.16
N ILE A 172 2.26 -8.61 2.41
CA ILE A 172 2.89 -7.39 2.94
C ILE A 172 4.37 -7.71 3.10
N SER A 173 5.24 -6.97 2.45
CA SER A 173 6.69 -7.14 2.52
C SER A 173 7.34 -5.82 2.89
N VAL A 174 8.27 -5.87 3.84
CA VAL A 174 8.95 -4.70 4.39
C VAL A 174 10.44 -4.97 4.40
N THR A 175 11.23 -3.99 3.94
CA THR A 175 12.68 -3.99 4.10
C THR A 175 13.10 -2.76 4.88
N VAL A 176 14.01 -2.94 5.83
CA VAL A 176 14.61 -1.87 6.61
C VAL A 176 16.12 -1.95 6.48
N SER A 177 16.76 -0.92 5.95
CA SER A 177 18.22 -0.89 5.85
C SER A 177 18.88 -0.68 7.21
N SER A 178 20.15 -1.06 7.32
CA SER A 178 21.05 -0.43 8.30
C SER A 178 21.27 1.04 7.94
N LYS A 179 21.80 1.82 8.89
CA LYS A 179 22.17 3.21 8.67
C LYS A 179 23.17 3.29 7.52
N SER A 180 22.86 4.03 6.46
CA SER A 180 23.75 4.26 5.31
C SER A 180 24.95 5.13 5.70
N GLU A 181 25.94 5.23 4.79
CA GLU A 181 27.09 6.12 4.97
C GLU A 181 26.66 7.60 5.13
N ASP A 182 25.58 8.01 4.47
CA ASP A 182 24.96 9.34 4.61
C ASP A 182 24.17 9.50 5.93
N GLY A 183 24.20 8.50 6.80
CA GLY A 183 23.58 8.54 8.12
C GLY A 183 22.07 8.32 8.13
N GLN A 184 21.47 7.81 7.05
CA GLN A 184 20.03 7.58 6.95
C GLN A 184 19.67 6.09 6.99
N TYR A 185 18.57 5.79 7.67
CA TYR A 185 17.84 4.52 7.55
C TYR A 185 16.84 4.64 6.40
N THR A 186 16.59 3.51 5.73
CA THR A 186 15.52 3.41 4.73
C THR A 186 14.54 2.32 5.14
N PHE A 187 13.27 2.58 4.90
CA PHE A 187 12.16 1.67 5.09
C PHE A 187 11.40 1.60 3.78
N GLY A 188 11.35 0.42 3.18
CA GLY A 188 10.53 0.12 2.02
C GLY A 188 9.36 -0.77 2.42
N LEU A 189 8.16 -0.43 1.97
CA LEU A 189 6.97 -1.27 2.13
C LEU A 189 6.35 -1.53 0.77
N ALA A 190 6.01 -2.79 0.53
CA ALA A 190 5.26 -3.26 -0.61
C ALA A 190 4.08 -4.10 -0.14
N VAL A 191 2.89 -3.82 -0.69
CA VAL A 191 1.70 -4.65 -0.47
C VAL A 191 1.15 -5.08 -1.82
N VAL A 192 0.94 -6.38 -1.97
CA VAL A 192 0.54 -7.01 -3.23
C VAL A 192 -0.73 -7.83 -3.00
N ALA A 193 -1.66 -7.80 -3.96
CA ALA A 193 -2.83 -8.67 -3.94
C ALA A 193 -2.39 -10.14 -3.93
N LYS A 194 -2.94 -10.95 -3.02
CA LYS A 194 -2.53 -12.36 -2.85
C LYS A 194 -2.77 -13.22 -4.09
N ASP A 195 -3.73 -12.83 -4.93
CA ASP A 195 -4.09 -13.49 -6.18
C ASP A 195 -3.17 -13.13 -7.38
N THR A 196 -2.12 -12.34 -7.15
CA THR A 196 -1.24 -11.87 -8.22
C THR A 196 -0.43 -13.02 -8.81
N ASP A 197 -0.59 -13.25 -10.11
CA ASP A 197 0.27 -14.15 -10.88
C ASP A 197 1.60 -13.47 -11.19
N PHE A 198 2.60 -13.71 -10.34
CA PHE A 198 3.95 -13.14 -10.48
C PHE A 198 4.66 -13.49 -11.79
N LYS A 199 4.23 -14.53 -12.52
CA LYS A 199 4.78 -14.84 -13.85
C LYS A 199 4.27 -13.89 -14.91
N ARG A 200 3.02 -13.44 -14.77
CA ARG A 200 2.38 -12.46 -15.69
C ARG A 200 2.59 -11.03 -15.24
N PHE A 201 2.84 -10.83 -13.95
CA PHE A 201 3.00 -9.54 -13.32
C PHE A 201 4.20 -9.59 -12.36
N PRO A 202 5.44 -9.51 -12.89
CA PRO A 202 6.67 -9.66 -12.11
C PRO A 202 6.98 -8.40 -11.28
N ILE A 203 6.07 -8.07 -10.36
CA ILE A 203 6.08 -6.84 -9.56
C ILE A 203 7.33 -6.68 -8.70
N ASN A 204 7.97 -7.79 -8.32
CA ASN A 204 9.27 -7.82 -7.65
C ASN A 204 10.39 -7.16 -8.46
N ARG A 205 10.22 -7.01 -9.79
CA ARG A 205 11.16 -6.29 -10.67
C ARG A 205 10.87 -4.79 -10.77
N PHE A 206 9.68 -4.34 -10.38
CA PHE A 206 9.23 -2.96 -10.59
C PHE A 206 9.32 -2.08 -9.34
N ILE A 207 9.23 -2.69 -8.15
CA ILE A 207 9.33 -1.95 -6.88
C ILE A 207 10.80 -1.57 -6.66
N PHE A 208 11.06 -0.27 -6.64
CA PHE A 208 12.40 0.29 -6.49
C PHE A 208 13.00 -0.07 -5.12
N SER A 209 14.29 -0.39 -5.09
CA SER A 209 15.09 -0.64 -3.88
C SER A 209 14.71 -1.88 -3.04
N THR A 210 15.74 -2.70 -2.82
CA THR A 210 15.77 -3.88 -1.95
C THR A 210 14.87 -5.05 -2.37
N THR A 211 15.42 -6.24 -2.19
CA THR A 211 14.86 -7.51 -2.64
C THR A 211 13.56 -7.81 -1.89
N PHE A 212 12.41 -7.28 -2.33
CA PHE A 212 11.12 -7.71 -1.81
C PHE A 212 10.89 -9.17 -2.20
N TYR A 213 10.88 -10.06 -1.22
CA TYR A 213 10.72 -11.51 -1.41
C TYR A 213 9.25 -11.90 -1.59
N LEU A 214 8.61 -11.29 -2.59
CA LEU A 214 7.16 -11.44 -2.83
C LEU A 214 6.79 -12.78 -3.46
N ASP A 215 7.73 -13.42 -4.15
CA ASP A 215 7.54 -14.78 -4.62
C ASP A 215 7.86 -15.77 -3.48
N ASN A 216 7.17 -16.91 -3.46
CA ASN A 216 7.36 -17.94 -2.44
C ASN A 216 8.77 -18.58 -2.47
N SER A 217 9.69 -18.09 -3.31
CA SER A 217 11.01 -18.67 -3.52
C SER A 217 11.93 -18.59 -2.29
N CYS A 218 11.60 -17.70 -1.35
CA CYS A 218 12.44 -17.42 -0.17
C CYS A 218 11.82 -17.90 1.14
N LYS A 219 10.74 -18.69 1.07
CA LYS A 219 10.13 -19.35 2.21
C LYS A 219 10.96 -20.56 2.63
N LYS A 220 11.16 -20.71 3.94
CA LYS A 220 11.65 -21.96 4.54
C LYS A 220 10.51 -22.95 4.72
#